data_AF-A0A2X1R7S5-F1
#
_entry.id   AF-A0A2X1R7S5-F1
#
_cell.length_a   1.000
_cell.length_b   1.000
_cell.length_c   1.000
_cell.angle_alpha   90.00
_cell.angle_beta   90.00
_cell.angle_gamma   90.00
#
_symmetry.space_group_name_H-M   'P 1'
#
loop_
_entity.id
_entity.type
_entity.pdbx_description
1 polymer ?
#
loop_
_entity_poly.entity_id
_entity_poly.type
_entity_poly.pdbx_seq_one_letter_code
_entity_poly.pdbx_strand_id
1 'polypeptide(L)'
;MMKKYLALALIAPLLVSCSSSNKKGAEYNEAWVKDTNGFDILMGQFAHNIENIWGYNEVLLAGPKDYVKYTDQYQTRSHINFDEGTITVETIAGTDPRGRLRQAIVKTLLMGDDPNSIDLYSDVDDIQISKEPFLYGQVVDNTGASIRWEWRAARFADYLLQTRLKSRNNGLRVGLQHHH
;
A
#
# COMPACT_ATOMS: atom_id res chain seq x y z
N MET A 1 -45.21 -24.66 68.85
CA MET A 1 -45.48 -23.57 67.89
C MET A 1 -44.14 -23.01 67.45
N MET A 2 -43.73 -23.26 66.19
CA MET A 2 -42.88 -22.42 65.34
C MET A 2 -42.55 -23.23 64.06
N LYS A 3 -43.27 -22.91 62.98
CA LYS A 3 -42.90 -23.18 61.59
C LYS A 3 -41.73 -22.23 61.24
N LYS A 4 -40.73 -22.63 60.46
CA LYS A 4 -40.68 -22.58 58.97
C LYS A 4 -39.43 -23.40 58.55
N TYR A 5 -39.53 -24.46 57.73
CA TYR A 5 -39.40 -24.46 56.25
C TYR A 5 -38.16 -23.69 55.77
N LEU A 6 -37.23 -24.18 54.95
CA LEU A 6 -37.23 -25.15 53.83
C LEU A 6 -35.78 -25.66 53.70
N ALA A 7 -35.53 -26.97 53.65
CA ALA A 7 -35.50 -27.82 52.45
C ALA A 7 -34.15 -27.81 51.71
N LEU A 8 -33.65 -29.04 51.51
CA LEU A 8 -32.97 -29.56 50.31
C LEU A 8 -31.63 -28.90 49.91
N ALA A 9 -30.59 -29.60 49.46
CA ALA A 9 -30.41 -31.00 49.15
C ALA A 9 -28.90 -31.24 48.90
N LEU A 10 -28.52 -32.53 48.95
CA LEU A 10 -27.57 -33.16 48.04
C LEU A 10 -26.11 -32.67 48.01
N ILE A 11 -25.30 -33.36 48.82
CA ILE A 11 -24.09 -34.10 48.42
C ILE A 11 -23.42 -33.62 47.12
N ALA A 12 -22.25 -33.00 47.27
CA ALA A 12 -21.20 -33.02 46.24
C ALA A 12 -19.91 -33.50 46.91
N PRO A 13 -19.33 -34.66 46.54
CA PRO A 13 -18.00 -35.02 46.98
C PRO A 13 -16.99 -34.11 46.27
N LEU A 14 -16.12 -33.47 47.06
CA LEU A 14 -14.90 -32.86 46.57
C LEU A 14 -14.06 -33.94 45.87
N LEU A 15 -14.05 -33.91 44.55
CA LEU A 15 -12.98 -34.48 43.74
C LEU A 15 -12.29 -33.32 43.04
N VAL A 16 -11.30 -32.75 43.74
CA VAL A 16 -10.25 -31.92 43.12
C VAL A 16 -9.40 -32.88 42.29
N SER A 17 -9.81 -33.08 41.04
CA SER A 17 -8.93 -33.60 40.00
C SER A 17 -8.27 -32.39 39.33
N CYS A 18 -7.10 -31.99 39.84
CA CYS A 18 -6.17 -31.17 39.08
C CYS A 18 -5.58 -32.04 37.97
N SER A 19 -6.34 -32.25 36.89
CA SER A 19 -5.77 -32.74 35.65
C SER A 19 -5.08 -31.57 34.97
N SER A 20 -3.76 -31.54 35.06
CA SER A 20 -2.89 -30.64 34.31
C SER A 20 -3.00 -30.96 32.82
N SER A 21 -4.03 -30.43 32.16
CA SER A 21 -4.08 -30.43 30.70
C SER A 21 -3.13 -29.34 30.20
N ASN A 22 -1.87 -29.70 30.00
CA ASN A 22 -0.95 -28.99 29.11
C ASN A 22 -1.56 -28.98 27.72
N LYS A 23 -2.42 -27.99 27.44
CA LYS A 23 -2.72 -27.60 26.07
C LYS A 23 -1.46 -26.91 25.57
N LYS A 24 -0.60 -27.67 24.88
CA LYS A 24 0.39 -27.15 23.95
C LYS A 24 -0.38 -26.42 22.83
N GLY A 25 -0.87 -25.22 23.14
CA GLY A 25 -1.13 -24.20 22.13
C GLY A 25 0.22 -23.75 21.58
N ALA A 26 0.23 -23.40 20.30
CA ALA A 26 1.41 -22.99 19.55
C ALA A 26 2.41 -22.20 20.40
N GLU A 27 3.67 -22.60 20.32
CA GLU A 27 4.83 -21.98 20.96
C GLU A 27 4.77 -20.45 20.80
N TYR A 28 4.42 -19.74 21.88
CA TYR A 28 4.37 -18.28 21.92
C TYR A 28 5.79 -17.76 21.70
N ASN A 29 6.08 -17.35 20.47
CA ASN A 29 7.35 -16.75 20.15
C ASN A 29 7.21 -15.22 20.17
N GLU A 30 7.74 -14.60 21.22
CA GLU A 30 7.74 -13.13 21.40
C GLU A 30 8.35 -12.36 20.22
N ALA A 31 9.34 -12.94 19.53
CA ALA A 31 9.96 -12.34 18.35
C ALA A 31 8.95 -12.15 17.20
N TRP A 32 8.14 -13.16 16.87
CA TRP A 32 7.11 -13.06 15.83
C TRP A 32 6.02 -12.05 16.17
N VAL A 33 5.63 -11.96 17.45
CA VAL A 33 4.63 -10.98 17.93
C VAL A 33 5.18 -9.56 17.87
N LYS A 34 6.45 -9.36 18.27
CA LYS A 34 7.12 -8.06 18.21
C LYS A 34 7.27 -7.56 16.78
N ASP A 35 7.63 -8.45 15.86
CA ASP A 35 7.80 -8.12 14.44
C ASP A 35 6.47 -7.75 13.78
N THR A 36 5.36 -8.42 14.16
CA THR A 36 4.02 -8.06 13.69
C THR A 36 3.59 -6.69 14.22
N ASN A 37 3.79 -6.42 15.52
CA ASN A 37 3.47 -5.11 16.10
C ASN A 37 4.29 -3.97 15.49
N GLY A 38 5.56 -4.21 15.21
CA GLY A 38 6.43 -3.22 14.54
C GLY A 38 5.95 -2.92 13.13
N PHE A 39 5.57 -3.95 12.38
CA PHE A 39 4.99 -3.80 11.04
C PHE A 39 3.67 -3.03 11.07
N ASP A 40 2.76 -3.33 12.00
CA ASP A 40 1.49 -2.61 12.14
C ASP A 40 1.69 -1.11 12.42
N ILE A 41 2.68 -0.76 13.24
CA ILE A 41 3.05 0.64 13.50
C ILE A 41 3.56 1.31 12.23
N LEU A 42 4.44 0.64 11.46
CA LEU A 42 4.94 1.17 10.19
C LEU A 42 3.81 1.36 9.17
N MET A 43 2.87 0.42 9.09
CA MET A 43 1.69 0.55 8.22
C MET A 43 0.80 1.71 8.63
N GLY A 44 0.58 1.88 9.94
CA GLY A 44 -0.17 3.03 10.46
C GLY A 44 0.50 4.36 10.10
N GLN A 45 1.82 4.46 10.27
CA GLN A 45 2.58 5.67 9.92
C GLN A 45 2.56 5.93 8.42
N PHE A 46 2.71 4.89 7.60
CA PHE A 46 2.66 4.98 6.15
C PHE A 46 1.30 5.50 5.66
N ALA A 47 0.21 4.89 6.12
CA ALA A 47 -1.15 5.33 5.78
C ALA A 47 -1.40 6.78 6.22
N HIS A 48 -0.93 7.15 7.41
CA HIS A 48 -1.06 8.51 7.94
C HIS A 48 -0.26 9.54 7.11
N ASN A 49 0.95 9.22 6.66
CA ASN A 49 1.74 10.09 5.80
C ASN A 49 1.03 10.36 4.47
N ILE A 50 0.41 9.33 3.88
CA ILE A 50 -0.38 9.47 2.65
C ILE A 50 -1.61 10.34 2.91
N GLU A 51 -2.36 10.06 3.97
CA GLU A 51 -3.56 10.81 4.35
C GLU A 51 -3.26 12.31 4.50
N ASN A 52 -2.16 12.68 5.16
CA ASN A 52 -1.78 14.07 5.39
C ASN A 52 -1.53 14.86 4.10
N ILE A 53 -1.16 14.18 3.01
CA ILE A 53 -0.83 14.80 1.72
C ILE A 53 -1.99 14.72 0.74
N TRP A 54 -2.62 13.55 0.63
CA TRP A 54 -3.65 13.26 -0.38
C TRP A 54 -5.07 13.46 0.14
N GLY A 55 -5.27 13.36 1.45
CA GLY A 55 -6.56 13.31 2.12
C GLY A 55 -7.05 11.89 2.37
N TYR A 56 -7.91 11.76 3.38
CA TYR A 56 -8.49 10.48 3.81
C TYR A 56 -9.15 9.68 2.66
N ASN A 57 -9.92 10.35 1.79
CA ASN A 57 -10.62 9.71 0.68
C ASN A 57 -9.69 9.29 -0.49
N GLU A 58 -8.41 9.63 -0.41
CA GLU A 58 -7.43 9.39 -1.47
C GLU A 58 -6.30 8.45 -1.02
N VAL A 59 -6.40 7.88 0.19
CA VAL A 59 -5.47 6.87 0.66
C VAL A 59 -5.62 5.62 -0.22
N LEU A 60 -4.52 5.21 -0.86
CA LEU A 60 -4.45 4.02 -1.69
C LEU A 60 -3.25 3.20 -1.22
N LEU A 61 -3.44 1.93 -0.91
CA LEU A 61 -2.39 1.04 -0.41
C LEU A 61 -2.21 -0.15 -1.34
N ALA A 62 -1.01 -0.72 -1.38
CA ALA A 62 -0.77 -1.95 -2.11
C ALA A 62 -1.60 -3.10 -1.53
N GLY A 63 -2.00 -4.03 -2.39
CA GLY A 63 -2.80 -5.19 -2.04
C GLY A 63 -2.47 -6.40 -2.92
N PRO A 64 -3.14 -7.56 -2.72
CA PRO A 64 -2.84 -8.78 -3.47
C PRO A 64 -2.94 -8.65 -5.00
N LYS A 65 -3.72 -7.68 -5.47
CA LYS A 65 -3.97 -7.41 -6.89
C LYS A 65 -3.67 -5.97 -7.31
N ASP A 66 -3.03 -5.22 -6.42
CA ASP A 66 -2.76 -3.81 -6.59
C ASP A 66 -1.31 -3.55 -6.21
N TYR A 67 -0.46 -3.27 -7.19
CA TYR A 67 0.85 -2.69 -6.91
C TYR A 67 0.64 -1.19 -6.71
N VAL A 68 1.07 -0.65 -5.57
CA VAL A 68 1.04 0.79 -5.30
C VAL A 68 2.38 1.17 -4.69
N LYS A 69 3.11 2.05 -5.37
CA LYS A 69 4.37 2.59 -4.87
C LYS A 69 4.32 4.10 -4.81
N TYR A 70 4.61 4.65 -3.64
CA TYR A 70 4.77 6.08 -3.41
C TYR A 70 6.24 6.47 -3.57
N THR A 71 6.47 7.66 -4.10
CA THR A 71 7.80 8.30 -4.19
C THR A 71 7.65 9.82 -3.99
N ASP A 72 8.76 10.55 -4.07
CA ASP A 72 8.79 12.02 -3.99
C ASP A 72 8.18 12.56 -2.69
N GLN A 73 8.53 11.98 -1.53
CA GLN A 73 7.94 12.35 -0.23
C GLN A 73 6.42 12.16 -0.26
N TYR A 74 5.99 10.99 -0.71
CA TYR A 74 4.60 10.59 -0.90
C TYR A 74 3.80 11.43 -1.91
N GLN A 75 4.40 12.39 -2.62
CA GLN A 75 3.66 13.27 -3.54
C GLN A 75 3.35 12.62 -4.89
N THR A 76 4.00 11.51 -5.23
CA THR A 76 3.79 10.79 -6.49
C THR A 76 3.50 9.33 -6.19
N ARG A 77 2.53 8.74 -6.88
CA ARG A 77 2.22 7.31 -6.77
C ARG A 77 2.08 6.66 -8.14
N SER A 78 2.56 5.42 -8.24
CA SER A 78 2.33 4.53 -9.38
C SER A 78 1.48 3.36 -8.93
N HIS A 79 0.33 3.18 -9.57
CA HIS A 79 -0.64 2.13 -9.28
C HIS A 79 -0.80 1.22 -10.50
N ILE A 80 -0.63 -0.09 -10.30
CA ILE A 80 -0.95 -1.12 -11.28
C ILE A 80 -2.07 -1.95 -10.70
N ASN A 81 -3.23 -1.94 -11.36
CA ASN A 81 -4.35 -2.83 -11.04
C ASN A 81 -4.26 -4.05 -11.96
N PHE A 82 -3.97 -5.22 -11.38
CA PHE A 82 -3.76 -6.44 -12.15
C PHE A 82 -5.07 -7.06 -12.66
N ASP A 83 -6.21 -6.81 -12.00
CA ASP A 83 -7.52 -7.30 -12.46
C ASP A 83 -8.02 -6.50 -13.68
N GLU A 84 -7.85 -5.18 -13.65
CA GLU A 84 -8.30 -4.29 -14.73
C GLU A 84 -7.28 -4.14 -15.85
N GLY A 85 -6.03 -4.53 -15.61
CA GLY A 85 -4.92 -4.34 -16.56
C GLY A 85 -4.59 -2.87 -16.79
N THR A 86 -4.71 -2.03 -15.74
CA THR A 86 -4.51 -0.58 -15.83
C THR A 86 -3.26 -0.14 -15.06
N ILE A 87 -2.60 0.89 -15.58
CA ILE A 87 -1.50 1.58 -14.92
C ILE A 87 -1.88 3.05 -14.79
N THR A 88 -1.93 3.54 -13.55
CA THR A 88 -2.24 4.92 -13.23
C THR A 88 -1.05 5.54 -12.49
N VAL A 89 -0.53 6.65 -13.00
CA VAL A 89 0.54 7.41 -12.35
C VAL A 89 -0.01 8.79 -12.01
N GLU A 90 0.07 9.17 -10.75
CA GLU A 90 -0.50 10.41 -10.23
C GLU A 90 0.53 11.19 -9.43
N THR A 91 0.42 12.52 -9.44
CA THR A 91 1.20 13.39 -8.55
C THR A 91 0.35 14.54 -8.04
N ILE A 92 0.58 14.94 -6.79
CA ILE A 92 0.00 16.13 -6.16
C ILE A 92 1.07 17.23 -5.93
N ALA A 93 2.30 17.01 -6.41
CA ALA A 93 3.37 17.99 -6.28
C ALA A 93 3.01 19.33 -6.96
N GLY A 94 3.17 20.43 -6.22
CA GLY A 94 2.90 21.77 -6.74
C GLY A 94 4.00 22.31 -7.67
N THR A 95 5.22 21.80 -7.51
CA THR A 95 6.37 22.15 -8.35
C THR A 95 6.60 21.02 -9.35
N ASP A 96 6.92 21.35 -10.60
CA ASP A 96 7.24 20.38 -11.69
C ASP A 96 6.47 19.04 -11.64
N PRO A 97 5.12 19.05 -11.73
CA PRO A 97 4.33 17.83 -11.72
C PRO A 97 4.59 17.00 -12.99
N ARG A 98 4.89 17.65 -14.12
CA ARG A 98 5.16 16.95 -15.40
C ARG A 98 6.44 16.14 -15.33
N GLY A 99 7.53 16.67 -14.76
CA GLY A 99 8.78 15.96 -14.57
C GLY A 99 8.64 14.75 -13.65
N ARG A 100 7.91 14.90 -12.54
CA ARG A 100 7.63 13.79 -11.60
C ARG A 100 6.83 12.66 -12.25
N LEU A 101 5.73 13.00 -12.93
CA LEU A 101 4.95 12.01 -13.69
C LEU A 101 5.82 11.30 -14.72
N ARG A 102 6.65 12.04 -15.45
CA ARG A 102 7.56 11.47 -16.45
C ARG A 102 8.49 10.44 -15.84
N GLN A 103 9.15 10.78 -14.73
CA GLN A 103 10.09 9.90 -14.04
C GLN A 103 9.39 8.65 -13.50
N ALA A 104 8.24 8.81 -12.85
CA ALA A 104 7.48 7.70 -12.31
C ALA A 104 6.96 6.74 -13.40
N ILE A 105 6.50 7.26 -14.55
CA ILE A 105 6.12 6.44 -15.71
C ILE A 105 7.32 5.62 -16.20
N VAL A 106 8.48 6.26 -16.41
CA VAL A 106 9.68 5.57 -16.92
C VAL A 106 10.11 4.44 -15.98
N LYS A 107 10.17 4.72 -14.68
CA LYS A 107 10.56 3.72 -13.68
C LYS A 107 9.58 2.56 -13.61
N THR A 108 8.28 2.84 -13.60
CA THR A 108 7.24 1.81 -13.55
C THR A 108 7.33 0.89 -14.77
N LEU A 109 7.52 1.44 -15.96
CA LEU A 109 7.63 0.65 -17.19
C LEU A 109 8.90 -0.22 -17.26
N LEU A 110 9.93 0.13 -16.50
CA LEU A 110 11.24 -0.54 -16.53
C LEU A 110 11.59 -1.25 -15.22
N MET A 111 10.66 -1.33 -14.27
CA MET A 111 10.89 -1.97 -12.97
C MET A 111 11.27 -3.44 -13.16
N GLY A 112 12.23 -3.90 -12.36
CA GLY A 112 12.55 -5.32 -12.25
C GLY A 112 11.40 -6.14 -11.64
N ASP A 113 11.55 -7.46 -11.72
CA ASP A 113 10.58 -8.45 -11.26
C ASP A 113 10.92 -9.04 -9.88
N ASP A 114 11.93 -8.52 -9.18
CA ASP A 114 12.29 -8.94 -7.81
C ASP A 114 11.48 -8.18 -6.75
N PRO A 115 10.39 -8.77 -6.20
CA PRO A 115 9.57 -8.11 -5.20
C PRO A 115 10.28 -7.93 -3.86
N ASN A 116 11.35 -8.68 -3.59
CA ASN A 116 12.06 -8.60 -2.30
C ASN A 116 12.94 -7.35 -2.19
N SER A 117 13.22 -6.72 -3.34
CA SER A 117 14.03 -5.51 -3.42
C SER A 117 13.23 -4.21 -3.26
N ILE A 118 11.89 -4.28 -3.22
CA ILE A 118 11.00 -3.12 -3.23
C ILE A 118 10.17 -3.10 -1.94
N ASP A 119 10.34 -2.04 -1.15
CA ASP A 119 9.48 -1.72 -0.02
C ASP A 119 8.29 -0.88 -0.49
N LEU A 120 7.11 -1.51 -0.62
CA LEU A 120 5.88 -0.84 -1.04
C LEU A 120 5.29 0.10 0.02
N TYR A 121 5.79 0.04 1.25
CA TYR A 121 5.24 0.76 2.39
C TYR A 121 6.14 1.91 2.87
N SER A 122 6.98 2.41 1.97
CA SER A 122 7.73 3.64 2.14
C SER A 122 7.76 4.45 0.83
N ASP A 123 8.18 5.71 0.92
CA ASP A 123 8.39 6.59 -0.22
C ASP A 123 9.82 6.52 -0.79
N VAL A 124 10.66 5.62 -0.26
CA VAL A 124 12.04 5.43 -0.69
C VAL A 124 12.05 4.96 -2.14
N ASP A 125 12.92 5.56 -2.95
CA ASP A 125 13.07 5.23 -4.35
C ASP A 125 14.03 4.05 -4.53
N ASP A 126 13.50 2.84 -4.33
CA ASP A 126 14.20 1.55 -4.41
C ASP A 126 13.96 0.81 -5.73
N ILE A 127 13.19 1.41 -6.66
CA ILE A 127 12.82 0.81 -7.95
C ILE A 127 14.08 0.62 -8.82
N GLN A 128 14.46 -0.63 -9.03
CA GLN A 128 15.57 -0.99 -9.91
C GLN A 128 15.10 -1.10 -11.37
N ILE A 129 15.83 -0.43 -12.27
CA ILE A 129 15.64 -0.56 -13.71
C ILE A 129 16.25 -1.87 -14.19
N SER A 130 15.45 -2.73 -14.80
CA SER A 130 15.87 -4.03 -15.34
C SER A 130 16.03 -4.01 -16.86
N LYS A 131 16.91 -4.88 -17.37
CA LYS A 131 17.01 -5.19 -18.81
C LYS A 131 15.85 -6.07 -19.30
N GLU A 132 15.23 -6.79 -18.37
CA GLU A 132 14.00 -7.56 -18.56
C GLU A 132 12.97 -7.02 -17.55
N PRO A 133 12.26 -5.93 -17.90
CA PRO A 133 11.27 -5.37 -17.00
C PRO A 133 10.12 -6.34 -16.72
N PHE A 134 9.58 -6.27 -15.51
CA PHE A 134 8.40 -7.02 -15.11
C PHE A 134 7.23 -6.84 -16.10
N LEU A 135 7.01 -5.61 -16.57
CA LEU A 135 5.93 -5.26 -17.52
C LEU A 135 6.26 -5.52 -18.99
N TYR A 136 7.41 -6.13 -19.30
CA TYR A 136 7.80 -6.41 -20.67
C TYR A 136 6.83 -7.40 -21.34
N GLY A 137 6.28 -7.02 -22.49
CA GLY A 137 5.28 -7.81 -23.21
C GLY A 137 3.85 -7.67 -22.66
N GLN A 138 3.69 -7.16 -21.44
CA GLN A 138 2.37 -6.84 -20.86
C GLN A 138 1.89 -5.44 -21.29
N VAL A 139 2.84 -4.51 -21.52
CA VAL A 139 2.57 -3.14 -21.94
C VAL A 139 3.28 -2.82 -23.25
N VAL A 140 2.57 -2.14 -24.15
CA VAL A 140 3.11 -1.59 -25.40
C VAL A 140 2.99 -0.07 -25.42
N ASP A 141 3.91 0.59 -26.12
CA ASP A 141 3.85 2.03 -26.34
C ASP A 141 2.79 2.41 -27.40
N ASN A 142 2.68 3.71 -27.68
CA ASN A 142 1.76 4.25 -28.70
C ASN A 142 2.08 3.83 -30.14
N THR A 143 3.15 3.07 -30.37
CA THR A 143 3.51 2.45 -31.66
C THR A 143 3.23 0.95 -31.70
N GLY A 144 2.69 0.39 -30.61
CA GLY A 144 2.41 -1.04 -30.48
C GLY A 144 3.62 -1.89 -30.13
N ALA A 145 4.75 -1.29 -29.74
CA ALA A 145 5.98 -2.01 -29.43
C ALA A 145 6.19 -2.16 -27.91
N SER A 146 6.68 -3.33 -27.49
CA SER A 146 7.02 -3.59 -26.09
C SER A 146 8.16 -2.69 -25.59
N ILE A 147 8.12 -2.36 -24.30
CA ILE A 147 8.99 -1.36 -23.69
C ILE A 147 10.02 -2.06 -22.79
N ARG A 148 11.31 -1.96 -23.14
CA ARG A 148 12.43 -2.43 -22.31
C ARG A 148 13.65 -1.51 -22.28
N TRP A 149 13.58 -0.40 -23.02
CA TRP A 149 14.69 0.53 -23.17
C TRP A 149 14.30 1.89 -22.61
N GLU A 150 15.21 2.51 -21.88
CA GLU A 150 14.98 3.81 -21.25
C GLU A 150 14.53 4.88 -22.25
N TRP A 151 15.19 4.99 -23.39
CA TRP A 151 14.80 5.95 -24.43
C TRP A 151 13.36 5.74 -24.93
N ARG A 152 12.90 4.48 -25.00
CA ARG A 152 11.54 4.16 -25.47
C ARG A 152 10.52 4.46 -24.39
N ALA A 153 10.80 4.07 -23.14
CA ALA A 153 9.95 4.41 -22.00
C ALA A 153 9.82 5.94 -21.85
N ALA A 154 10.93 6.67 -21.96
CA ALA A 154 10.98 8.12 -21.92
C ALA A 154 10.13 8.76 -23.02
N ARG A 155 10.27 8.31 -24.27
CA ARG A 155 9.45 8.78 -25.40
C ARG A 155 7.97 8.50 -25.19
N PHE A 156 7.62 7.33 -24.66
CA PHE A 156 6.24 6.98 -24.39
C PHE A 156 5.65 7.82 -23.24
N ALA A 157 6.43 8.07 -22.18
CA ALA A 157 6.05 9.00 -21.12
C ALA A 157 5.78 10.41 -21.67
N ASP A 158 6.65 10.91 -22.54
CA ASP A 158 6.47 12.20 -23.19
C ASP A 158 5.18 12.25 -24.04
N TYR A 159 4.88 11.18 -24.78
CA TYR A 159 3.61 11.05 -25.51
C TYR A 159 2.39 11.08 -24.58
N LEU A 160 2.41 10.34 -23.47
CA LEU A 160 1.31 10.31 -22.51
C LEU A 160 1.09 11.68 -21.87
N LEU A 161 2.16 12.37 -21.49
CA LEU A 161 2.09 13.71 -20.89
C LEU A 161 1.59 14.80 -21.86
N GLN A 162 1.69 14.56 -23.17
CA GLN A 162 1.17 15.46 -24.20
C GLN A 162 -0.28 15.15 -24.56
N THR A 163 -0.69 13.88 -24.52
CA THR A 163 -1.94 13.44 -25.16
C THR A 163 -2.97 12.80 -24.22
N ARG A 164 -2.57 12.47 -22.99
CA ARG A 164 -3.39 11.72 -22.02
C ARG A 164 -3.37 12.30 -20.60
N LEU A 165 -2.65 13.41 -20.38
CA LEU A 165 -2.59 14.06 -19.07
C LEU A 165 -3.99 14.56 -18.66
N LYS A 166 -4.40 14.21 -17.45
CA LYS A 166 -5.65 14.67 -16.82
C LYS A 166 -5.33 15.34 -15.48
N SER A 167 -6.15 16.30 -15.10
CA SER A 167 -6.09 16.95 -13.78
C SER A 167 -7.43 16.79 -13.08
N ARG A 168 -7.40 16.53 -11.78
CA ARG A 168 -8.59 16.49 -10.91
C ARG A 168 -8.31 17.26 -9.64
N ASN A 169 -9.35 17.81 -9.02
CA ASN A 169 -9.24 18.48 -7.72
C ASN A 169 -9.77 17.53 -6.65
N ASN A 170 -8.98 17.29 -5.61
CA ASN A 170 -9.36 16.45 -4.46
C ASN A 170 -9.96 17.28 -3.31
N GLY A 171 -10.25 18.57 -3.53
CA GLY A 171 -10.94 19.43 -2.56
C GLY A 171 -10.07 19.95 -1.41
N LEU A 172 -8.81 19.53 -1.31
CA LEU A 172 -7.89 19.87 -0.20
C LEU A 172 -7.04 21.12 -0.47
N ARG A 173 -7.11 21.69 -1.68
CA ARG A 173 -6.43 22.95 -2.03
C ARG A 173 -7.43 23.96 -2.59
N VAL A 174 -8.27 24.51 -1.72
CA VAL A 174 -8.86 25.84 -1.93
C VAL A 174 -8.08 26.81 -1.05
N GLY A 175 -7.15 27.54 -1.66
CA GLY A 175 -6.30 28.49 -0.95
C GLY A 175 -5.72 29.53 -1.89
N LEU A 176 -6.53 30.55 -2.19
CA LEU A 176 -6.20 31.99 -2.08
C LEU A 176 -7.46 32.77 -2.46
N GLN A 177 -8.30 33.06 -1.46
CA GLN A 177 -9.14 34.25 -1.50
C GLN A 177 -8.22 35.45 -1.29
N HIS A 178 -7.98 36.24 -2.34
CA HIS A 178 -7.57 37.63 -2.16
C HIS A 178 -8.83 38.46 -1.90
N HIS A 179 -9.04 38.83 -0.64
CA HIS A 179 -9.83 40.00 -0.30
C HIS A 179 -8.86 41.17 -0.06
N HIS A 180 -9.05 42.22 -0.86
CA HIS A 180 -8.54 43.60 -0.81
C HIS A 180 -7.14 43.86 -0.25
#